data_AF-A0A5Q4YYS1-F1
#
_entry.id   AF-A0A5Q4YYS1-F1
#
_cell.length_a   1.000
_cell.length_b   1.000
_cell.length_c   1.000
_cell.angle_alpha   90.00
_cell.angle_beta   90.00
_cell.angle_gamma   90.00
#
_symmetry.space_group_name_H-M   'P 1'
#
loop_
_entity.id
_entity.type
_entity.pdbx_description
1 polymer ?
#
loop_
_entity_poly.entity_id
_entity_poly.type
_entity_poly.pdbx_seq_one_letter_code
_entity_poly.pdbx_strand_id
1 'polypeptide(L)'
;MYKLVFIIFVVFCALAASLFTSFVGYHDKAVRFEANIEKLHKSSQSMLSNGTLAILDKAKIQQNYAKDFKEVLENSIGARSQSESGLVMKWVKEMNPTLDSQVYLDLSSYIEGMRRDFHLSQNRLMDACASYEIARKSAISGLFMRMNGFPTIDLNKRCTVLSDSITNEAFETGIQKPLL
;
A
#
# COMPACT_ATOMS: atom_id res chain seq x y z
N MET A 1 44.85 -22.90 34.53
CA MET A 1 44.58 -22.65 33.09
C MET A 1 43.31 -23.36 32.59
N TYR A 2 43.18 -24.69 32.69
CA TYR A 2 42.04 -25.42 32.12
C TYR A 2 40.64 -24.97 32.62
N LYS A 3 40.51 -24.65 33.91
CA LYS A 3 39.25 -24.11 34.48
C LYS A 3 38.84 -22.75 33.90
N LEU A 4 39.80 -21.86 33.61
CA LEU A 4 39.55 -20.55 33.01
C LEU A 4 39.16 -20.67 31.53
N VAL A 5 39.84 -21.55 30.79
CA VAL A 5 39.49 -21.86 29.38
C VAL A 5 38.09 -22.45 29.28
N PHE A 6 37.72 -23.36 30.19
CA PHE A 6 36.39 -23.94 30.24
C PHE A 6 35.31 -22.89 30.52
N ILE A 7 35.53 -21.97 31.48
CA ILE A 7 34.60 -20.88 31.77
C ILE A 7 34.42 -19.96 30.55
N ILE A 8 35.51 -19.58 29.88
CA ILE A 8 35.45 -18.77 28.66
C ILE A 8 34.67 -19.48 27.54
N PHE A 9 34.88 -20.79 27.37
CA PHE A 9 34.15 -21.58 26.39
C PHE A 9 32.64 -21.64 26.68
N VAL A 10 32.26 -21.86 27.94
CA VAL A 10 30.83 -21.87 28.35
C VAL A 10 30.18 -20.51 28.11
N VAL A 11 30.87 -19.41 28.45
CA VAL A 11 30.38 -18.04 28.19
C VAL A 11 30.24 -17.78 26.69
N PHE A 12 31.19 -18.24 25.87
CA PHE A 12 31.12 -18.11 24.42
C PHE A 12 29.94 -18.91 23.83
N CYS A 13 29.71 -20.15 24.27
CA CYS A 13 28.56 -20.94 23.85
C CYS A 13 27.22 -20.31 24.27
N ALA A 14 27.13 -19.74 25.47
CA ALA A 14 25.93 -19.04 25.94
C ALA A 14 25.65 -17.79 25.10
N LEU A 15 26.70 -17.01 24.76
CA LEU A 15 26.58 -15.86 23.85
C LEU A 15 26.15 -16.29 22.45
N ALA A 16 26.75 -17.34 21.89
CA ALA A 16 26.37 -17.87 20.58
C ALA A 16 24.91 -18.34 20.55
N ALA A 17 24.45 -19.05 21.58
CA ALA A 17 23.06 -19.48 21.70
C ALA A 17 22.10 -18.27 21.77
N SER A 18 22.46 -17.20 22.51
CA SER A 18 21.65 -15.98 22.61
C SER A 18 21.55 -15.21 21.29
N LEU A 19 22.63 -15.21 20.49
CA LEU A 19 22.63 -14.61 19.16
C LEU A 19 21.80 -15.44 18.18
N PHE A 20 21.85 -16.77 18.29
CA PHE A 20 21.05 -17.67 17.46
C PHE A 20 19.54 -17.55 17.71
N THR A 21 19.11 -17.49 18.98
CA THR A 21 17.68 -17.27 19.29
C THR A 21 17.21 -15.89 18.81
N SER A 22 18.05 -14.87 18.93
CA SER A 22 17.79 -13.53 18.39
C SER A 22 17.69 -13.54 16.87
N PHE A 23 18.56 -14.28 16.17
CA PHE A 23 18.57 -14.42 14.72
C PHE A 23 17.25 -14.97 14.17
N VAL A 24 16.73 -16.04 14.78
CA VAL A 24 15.42 -16.62 14.42
C VAL A 24 14.27 -15.63 14.70
N GLY A 25 14.33 -14.92 15.84
CA GLY A 25 13.32 -13.92 16.16
C GLY A 25 13.25 -12.77 15.15
N TYR A 26 14.39 -12.32 14.61
CA TYR A 26 14.42 -11.28 13.58
C TYR A 26 13.97 -11.77 12.21
N HIS A 27 14.22 -13.04 11.87
CA HIS A 27 13.66 -13.68 10.67
C HIS A 27 12.13 -13.65 10.71
N ASP A 28 11.52 -14.16 11.78
CA ASP A 28 10.07 -14.19 11.93
C ASP A 28 9.45 -12.79 11.95
N LYS A 29 10.15 -11.83 12.56
CA LYS A 29 9.74 -10.43 12.54
C LYS A 29 9.73 -9.86 11.12
N ALA A 30 10.75 -10.16 10.31
CA ALA A 30 10.82 -9.71 8.92
C ALA A 30 9.71 -10.35 8.07
N VAL A 31 9.48 -11.66 8.19
CA VAL A 31 8.36 -12.34 7.51
C VAL A 31 7.03 -11.70 7.87
N ARG A 32 6.80 -11.36 9.14
CA ARG A 32 5.57 -10.68 9.58
C ARG A 32 5.41 -9.30 8.96
N PHE A 33 6.48 -8.53 8.83
CA PHE A 33 6.43 -7.24 8.16
C PHE A 33 6.04 -7.39 6.69
N GLU A 34 6.70 -8.28 5.95
CA GLU A 34 6.43 -8.49 4.53
C GLU A 34 5.03 -9.05 4.29
N ALA A 35 4.60 -10.02 5.08
CA ALA A 35 3.25 -10.57 5.01
C ALA A 35 2.18 -9.50 5.32
N ASN A 36 2.44 -8.59 6.26
CA ASN A 36 1.52 -7.50 6.56
C ASN A 36 1.44 -6.48 5.40
N ILE A 37 2.59 -6.09 4.83
CA ILE A 37 2.65 -5.20 3.66
C ILE A 37 1.91 -5.84 2.48
N GLU A 38 2.15 -7.12 2.20
CA GLU A 38 1.48 -7.83 1.12
C GLU A 38 -0.04 -7.93 1.34
N LYS A 39 -0.47 -8.21 2.58
CA LYS A 39 -1.89 -8.24 2.95
C LYS A 39 -2.54 -6.88 2.70
N LEU A 40 -1.92 -5.79 3.15
CA LEU A 40 -2.45 -4.43 2.99
C LEU A 40 -2.51 -4.05 1.51
N HIS A 41 -1.46 -4.37 0.74
CA HIS A 41 -1.42 -4.12 -0.70
C HIS A 41 -2.53 -4.88 -1.45
N LYS A 42 -2.70 -6.19 -1.18
CA LYS A 42 -3.79 -7.00 -1.76
C LYS A 42 -5.17 -6.50 -1.34
N SER A 43 -5.31 -6.05 -0.09
CA SER A 43 -6.56 -5.47 0.42
C SER A 43 -6.94 -4.20 -0.35
N SER A 44 -5.99 -3.28 -0.58
CA SER A 44 -6.23 -2.08 -1.38
C SER A 44 -6.64 -2.41 -2.82
N GLN A 45 -5.99 -3.40 -3.46
CA GLN A 45 -6.36 -3.87 -4.80
C GLN A 45 -7.75 -4.49 -4.85
N SER A 46 -8.09 -5.32 -3.86
CA SER A 46 -9.43 -5.91 -3.77
C SER A 46 -10.50 -4.85 -3.58
N MET A 47 -10.22 -3.80 -2.82
CA MET A 47 -11.14 -2.69 -2.61
C MET A 47 -11.41 -1.94 -3.92
N LEU A 48 -10.38 -1.63 -4.70
CA LEU A 48 -10.53 -1.02 -6.04
C LEU A 48 -11.35 -1.91 -6.98
N SER A 49 -11.04 -3.20 -7.04
CA SER A 49 -11.75 -4.13 -7.92
C SER A 49 -13.23 -4.26 -7.54
N ASN A 50 -13.53 -4.45 -6.25
CA ASN A 50 -14.90 -4.56 -5.76
C ASN A 50 -15.67 -3.25 -5.95
N GLY A 51 -15.01 -2.12 -5.70
CA GLY A 51 -15.58 -0.79 -5.91
C GLY A 51 -15.91 -0.51 -7.38
N THR A 52 -15.00 -0.88 -8.29
CA THR A 52 -15.18 -0.78 -9.75
C THR A 52 -16.46 -1.51 -10.17
N LEU A 53 -16.61 -2.78 -9.77
CA LEU A 53 -17.78 -3.58 -10.12
C LEU A 53 -19.07 -3.02 -9.52
N ALA A 54 -19.03 -2.62 -8.24
CA ALA A 54 -20.19 -2.04 -7.56
C ALA A 54 -20.67 -0.74 -8.22
N ILE A 55 -19.75 0.11 -8.70
CA ILE A 55 -20.10 1.33 -9.43
C ILE A 55 -20.76 0.97 -10.77
N LEU A 56 -20.18 0.06 -11.55
CA LEU A 56 -20.74 -0.34 -12.84
C LEU A 56 -22.14 -0.92 -12.68
N ASP A 57 -22.33 -1.81 -11.70
CA ASP A 57 -23.64 -2.42 -11.42
C ASP A 57 -24.67 -1.35 -11.01
N LYS A 58 -24.30 -0.41 -10.12
CA LYS A 58 -25.18 0.71 -9.72
C LYS A 58 -25.50 1.65 -10.88
N ALA A 59 -24.53 1.93 -11.73
CA ALA A 59 -24.68 2.77 -12.92
C ALA A 59 -25.39 2.03 -14.07
N LYS A 60 -25.67 0.73 -13.92
CA LYS A 60 -26.21 -0.18 -14.94
C LYS A 60 -25.34 -0.23 -16.20
N ILE A 61 -24.03 -0.08 -16.04
CA ILE A 61 -23.04 -0.18 -17.11
C ILE A 61 -22.55 -1.63 -17.17
N GLN A 62 -22.39 -2.16 -18.38
CA GLN A 62 -21.95 -3.53 -18.59
C GLN A 62 -20.52 -3.75 -18.05
N GLN A 63 -20.26 -4.92 -17.44
CA GLN A 63 -18.97 -5.22 -16.81
C GLN A 63 -17.81 -5.40 -17.80
N ASN A 64 -18.08 -5.52 -19.11
CA ASN A 64 -17.04 -5.52 -20.14
C ASN A 64 -16.22 -4.20 -20.15
N TYR A 65 -16.78 -3.10 -19.66
CA TYR A 65 -16.09 -1.83 -19.48
C TYR A 65 -15.28 -1.74 -18.18
N ALA A 66 -15.26 -2.78 -17.35
CA ALA A 66 -14.62 -2.71 -16.03
C ALA A 66 -13.13 -2.41 -16.07
N LYS A 67 -12.43 -2.86 -17.11
CA LYS A 67 -11.00 -2.57 -17.27
C LYS A 67 -10.76 -1.08 -17.51
N ASP A 68 -11.46 -0.50 -18.48
CA ASP A 68 -11.31 0.90 -18.84
C ASP A 68 -11.80 1.80 -17.71
N PHE A 69 -12.90 1.41 -17.06
CA PHE A 69 -13.43 2.13 -15.92
C PHE A 69 -12.49 2.10 -14.70
N LYS A 70 -11.82 0.97 -14.46
CA LYS A 70 -10.85 0.84 -13.37
C LYS A 70 -9.70 1.84 -13.52
N GLU A 71 -9.21 2.08 -14.74
CA GLU A 71 -8.16 3.07 -14.99
C GLU A 71 -8.64 4.51 -14.68
N VAL A 72 -9.87 4.85 -15.10
CA VAL A 72 -10.50 6.14 -14.75
C VAL A 72 -10.65 6.30 -13.24
N LEU A 73 -11.07 5.23 -12.56
CA LEU A 73 -11.26 5.21 -11.12
C LEU A 73 -9.92 5.33 -10.37
N GLU A 74 -8.88 4.60 -10.81
CA GLU A 74 -7.53 4.69 -10.23
C GLU A 74 -6.95 6.10 -10.37
N ASN A 75 -7.11 6.74 -11.54
CA ASN A 75 -6.69 8.13 -11.75
C ASN A 75 -7.44 9.10 -10.81
N SER A 76 -8.77 8.97 -10.73
CA SER A 76 -9.62 9.83 -9.89
C SER A 76 -9.34 9.66 -8.38
N ILE A 77 -9.02 8.43 -7.94
CA ILE A 77 -8.67 8.15 -6.55
C ILE A 77 -7.24 8.62 -6.23
N GLY A 78 -6.29 8.48 -7.16
CA GLY A 78 -4.91 8.93 -7.00
C GLY A 78 -4.79 10.46 -6.91
N ALA A 79 -5.73 11.18 -7.51
CA ALA A 79 -5.78 12.62 -7.48
C ALA A 79 -6.21 13.18 -6.13
N ARG A 80 -5.43 14.15 -5.63
CA ARG A 80 -5.77 14.92 -4.42
C ARG A 80 -6.84 15.98 -4.66
N SER A 81 -7.15 16.30 -5.91
CA SER A 81 -8.13 17.33 -6.27
C SER A 81 -9.58 16.82 -6.19
N GLN A 82 -10.48 17.71 -5.74
CA GLN A 82 -11.93 17.53 -5.83
C GLN A 82 -12.43 17.58 -7.29
N SER A 83 -11.73 18.28 -8.19
CA SER A 83 -12.10 18.39 -9.62
C SER A 83 -12.11 17.04 -10.34
N GLU A 84 -11.31 16.09 -9.88
CA GLU A 84 -11.20 14.75 -10.48
C GLU A 84 -12.25 13.75 -9.97
N SER A 85 -13.03 14.08 -8.92
CA SER A 85 -14.24 13.29 -8.60
C SER A 85 -15.25 13.36 -9.75
N GLY A 86 -15.24 14.49 -10.46
CA GLY A 86 -16.03 14.69 -11.66
C GLY A 86 -15.64 13.78 -12.81
N LEU A 87 -14.42 13.24 -12.85
CA LEU A 87 -13.95 12.38 -13.94
C LEU A 87 -14.73 11.06 -14.00
N VAL A 88 -14.90 10.41 -12.85
CA VAL A 88 -15.68 9.17 -12.72
C VAL A 88 -17.13 9.44 -13.07
N MET A 89 -17.73 10.50 -12.52
CA MET A 89 -19.13 10.83 -12.79
C MET A 89 -19.38 11.27 -14.24
N LYS A 90 -18.40 11.91 -14.89
CA LYS A 90 -18.45 12.27 -16.31
C LYS A 90 -18.42 11.03 -17.18
N TRP A 91 -17.49 10.11 -16.92
CA TRP A 91 -17.41 8.83 -17.63
C TRP A 91 -18.71 8.03 -17.48
N VAL A 92 -19.28 7.97 -16.27
CA VAL A 92 -20.56 7.29 -16.02
C VAL A 92 -21.69 7.94 -16.82
N LYS A 93 -21.77 9.28 -16.87
CA LYS A 93 -22.77 10.00 -17.67
C LYS A 93 -22.61 9.79 -19.17
N GLU A 94 -21.38 9.68 -19.67
CA GLU A 94 -21.09 9.38 -21.08
C GLU A 94 -21.57 7.97 -21.46
N MET A 95 -21.37 7.00 -20.56
CA MET A 95 -21.78 5.61 -20.79
C MET A 95 -23.28 5.38 -20.57
N ASN A 96 -23.92 6.17 -19.70
CA ASN A 96 -25.37 6.11 -19.47
C ASN A 96 -25.97 7.52 -19.33
N PRO A 97 -26.34 8.17 -20.44
CA PRO A 97 -26.93 9.52 -20.43
C PRO A 97 -28.31 9.58 -19.74
N THR A 98 -28.99 8.44 -19.64
CA THR A 98 -30.33 8.30 -19.05
C THR A 98 -30.29 7.99 -17.55
N LEU A 99 -29.13 8.11 -16.91
CA LEU A 99 -28.99 7.84 -15.48
C LEU A 99 -29.87 8.79 -14.65
N ASP A 100 -30.69 8.20 -13.80
CA ASP A 100 -31.57 8.94 -12.89
C ASP A 100 -30.77 9.78 -11.88
N SER A 101 -31.29 10.96 -11.53
CA SER A 101 -30.61 11.91 -10.64
C SER A 101 -30.44 11.39 -9.22
N GLN A 102 -31.35 10.55 -8.72
CA GLN A 102 -31.23 9.91 -7.41
C GLN A 102 -30.08 8.89 -7.41
N VAL A 103 -29.97 8.10 -8.49
CA VAL A 103 -28.86 7.14 -8.66
C VAL A 103 -27.53 7.86 -8.80
N TYR A 104 -27.51 9.00 -9.50
CA TYR A 104 -26.32 9.84 -9.62
C TYR A 104 -25.80 10.34 -8.26
N LEU A 105 -26.70 10.81 -7.38
CA LEU A 105 -26.33 11.29 -6.05
C LEU A 105 -25.82 10.16 -5.15
N ASP A 106 -26.51 9.01 -5.12
CA ASP A 106 -26.07 7.81 -4.39
C ASP A 106 -24.68 7.37 -4.85
N LEU A 107 -24.47 7.33 -6.17
CA LEU A 107 -23.19 6.95 -6.75
C LEU A 107 -22.07 7.93 -6.40
N SER A 108 -22.35 9.23 -6.46
CA SER A 108 -21.39 10.27 -6.07
C SER A 108 -20.94 10.09 -4.62
N SER A 109 -21.89 9.90 -3.69
CA SER A 109 -21.57 9.66 -2.28
C SER A 109 -20.80 8.34 -2.07
N TYR A 110 -21.12 7.29 -2.82
CA TYR A 110 -20.39 6.02 -2.78
C TYR A 110 -18.94 6.17 -3.23
N ILE A 111 -18.69 6.89 -4.33
CA ILE A 111 -17.34 7.16 -4.85
C ILE A 111 -16.53 7.99 -3.85
N GLU A 112 -17.12 9.03 -3.25
CA GLU A 112 -16.45 9.82 -2.21
C GLU A 112 -16.07 8.99 -0.99
N GLY A 113 -16.97 8.12 -0.53
CA GLY A 113 -16.70 7.16 0.54
C GLY A 113 -15.56 6.21 0.19
N MET A 114 -15.59 5.64 -1.02
CA MET A 114 -14.54 4.75 -1.52
C MET A 114 -13.18 5.45 -1.60
N ARG A 115 -13.11 6.69 -2.11
CA ARG A 115 -11.87 7.48 -2.15
C ARG A 115 -11.28 7.64 -0.76
N ARG A 116 -12.10 8.06 0.21
CA ARG A 116 -11.66 8.20 1.61
C ARG A 116 -11.13 6.89 2.18
N ASP A 117 -11.87 5.81 2.01
CA ASP A 117 -11.50 4.50 2.55
C ASP A 117 -10.23 3.94 1.88
N PHE A 118 -10.04 4.24 0.59
CA PHE A 118 -8.83 3.90 -0.14
C PHE A 118 -7.62 4.68 0.37
N HIS A 119 -7.74 6.00 0.59
CA HIS A 119 -6.68 6.79 1.20
C HIS A 119 -6.31 6.28 2.60
N LEU A 120 -7.30 5.88 3.41
CA LEU A 120 -7.04 5.24 4.71
C LEU A 120 -6.28 3.92 4.56
N SER A 121 -6.63 3.09 3.56
CA SER A 121 -5.90 1.86 3.26
C SER A 121 -4.45 2.14 2.83
N GLN A 122 -4.23 3.14 1.99
CA GLN A 122 -2.89 3.57 1.55
C GLN A 122 -2.05 4.11 2.71
N ASN A 123 -2.64 4.88 3.63
CA ASN A 123 -1.95 5.35 4.83
C ASN A 123 -1.48 4.17 5.70
N ARG A 124 -2.33 3.17 5.92
CA ARG A 124 -1.96 1.96 6.68
C ARG A 124 -0.82 1.19 6.02
N LEU A 125 -0.85 1.09 4.68
CA LEU A 125 0.23 0.47 3.92
C LEU A 125 1.55 1.25 4.09
N MET A 126 1.49 2.59 4.00
CA MET A 126 2.65 3.46 4.23
C MET A 126 3.22 3.34 5.63
N ASP A 127 2.37 3.29 6.66
CA ASP A 127 2.80 3.11 8.05
C ASP A 127 3.49 1.76 8.24
N ALA A 128 2.96 0.68 7.62
CA ALA A 128 3.57 -0.64 7.64
C ALA A 128 4.93 -0.65 6.93
N CYS A 129 5.03 0.00 5.77
CA CYS A 129 6.26 0.17 5.02
C CYS A 129 7.31 0.98 5.79
N ALA A 130 6.93 2.10 6.39
CA ALA A 130 7.81 2.93 7.21
C ALA A 130 8.31 2.15 8.43
N SER A 131 7.43 1.39 9.10
CA SER A 131 7.79 0.55 10.24
C SER A 131 8.81 -0.53 9.86
N TYR A 132 8.64 -1.16 8.71
CA TYR A 132 9.60 -2.15 8.22
C TYR A 132 10.94 -1.51 7.85
N GLU A 133 10.91 -0.35 7.19
CA GLU A 133 12.12 0.39 6.81
C GLU A 133 12.92 0.85 8.04
N ILE A 134 12.26 1.32 9.10
CA ILE A 134 12.89 1.63 10.39
C ILE A 134 13.55 0.38 10.98
N ALA A 135 12.86 -0.75 10.98
CA ALA A 135 13.41 -2.01 11.49
C ALA A 135 14.63 -2.48 10.69
N ARG A 136 14.63 -2.26 9.37
CA ARG A 136 15.76 -2.57 8.48
C ARG A 136 16.94 -1.61 8.63
N LYS A 137 16.71 -0.35 8.97
CA LYS A 137 17.76 0.66 9.19
C LYS A 137 18.36 0.63 10.59
N SER A 138 17.71 -0.03 11.54
CA SER A 138 18.24 -0.20 12.89
C SER A 138 19.50 -1.07 12.91
N ALA A 139 20.48 -0.72 13.75
CA ALA A 139 21.80 -1.34 13.77
C ALA A 139 21.77 -2.85 14.03
N ILE A 140 20.92 -3.31 14.96
CA ILE A 140 20.84 -4.72 15.33
C ILE A 140 19.86 -5.46 14.42
N SER A 141 18.59 -5.06 14.38
CA SER A 141 17.59 -5.76 13.58
C SER A 141 17.88 -5.69 12.08
N GLY A 142 18.40 -4.57 11.59
CA GLY A 142 18.79 -4.41 10.19
C GLY A 142 19.95 -5.32 9.78
N LEU A 143 20.96 -5.46 10.64
CA LEU A 143 22.06 -6.39 10.41
C LEU A 143 21.54 -7.83 10.32
N PHE A 144 20.72 -8.26 11.27
CA PHE A 144 20.13 -9.61 11.27
C PHE A 144 19.21 -9.84 10.06
N MET A 145 18.35 -8.88 9.72
CA MET A 145 17.48 -8.98 8.55
C MET A 145 18.28 -9.10 7.25
N ARG A 146 19.34 -8.30 7.09
CA ARG A 146 20.22 -8.37 5.91
C ARG A 146 20.96 -9.70 5.82
N MET A 147 21.45 -10.23 6.95
CA MET A 147 22.10 -11.55 6.99
C MET A 147 21.13 -12.69 6.67
N ASN A 148 19.84 -12.54 6.99
CA ASN A 148 18.78 -13.49 6.65
C ASN A 148 18.26 -13.36 5.21
N GLY A 149 18.82 -12.45 4.39
CA GLY A 149 18.38 -12.26 3.01
C GLY A 149 17.11 -11.43 2.83
N PHE A 150 16.68 -10.69 3.86
CA PHE A 150 15.56 -9.76 3.75
C PHE A 150 16.00 -8.40 3.18
N PRO A 151 15.14 -7.75 2.37
CA PRO A 151 13.76 -8.11 2.05
C PRO A 151 13.65 -9.15 0.94
N THR A 152 12.64 -10.02 1.00
CA THR A 152 12.29 -10.97 -0.06
C THR A 152 11.32 -10.36 -1.08
N ILE A 153 10.59 -9.31 -0.69
CA ILE A 153 9.65 -8.58 -1.56
C ILE A 153 10.27 -7.28 -2.09
N ASP A 154 9.81 -6.85 -3.27
CA ASP A 154 10.14 -5.54 -3.83
C ASP A 154 9.37 -4.44 -3.08
N LEU A 155 10.01 -3.84 -2.08
CA LEU A 155 9.43 -2.77 -1.29
C LEU A 155 9.17 -1.51 -2.10
N ASN A 156 9.99 -1.19 -3.11
CA ASN A 156 9.73 -0.02 -3.95
C ASN A 156 8.40 -0.18 -4.66
N LYS A 157 8.16 -1.34 -5.26
CA LYS A 157 6.89 -1.61 -5.94
C LYS A 157 5.70 -1.67 -4.98
N ARG A 158 5.87 -2.27 -3.79
CA ARG A 158 4.75 -2.50 -2.85
C ARG A 158 4.41 -1.31 -1.96
N CYS A 159 5.40 -0.46 -1.66
CA CYS A 159 5.24 0.72 -0.82
C CYS A 159 5.08 2.02 -1.61
N THR A 160 5.04 1.96 -2.95
CA THR A 160 4.71 3.14 -3.76
C THR A 160 3.22 3.47 -3.58
N VAL A 161 2.94 4.72 -3.19
CA VAL A 161 1.58 5.24 -3.12
C VAL A 161 1.06 5.46 -4.54
N LEU A 162 -0.16 5.01 -4.82
CA LEU A 162 -0.91 5.44 -5.99
C LEU A 162 -1.20 6.94 -5.87
N SER A 163 -0.48 7.73 -6.67
CA SER A 163 -0.58 9.18 -6.77
C SER A 163 -0.67 9.56 -8.24
N ASP A 164 -1.41 10.62 -8.55
CA ASP A 164 -1.51 11.13 -9.91
C ASP A 164 -0.15 11.67 -10.42
N SER A 165 0.02 11.67 -11.75
CA SER A 165 1.27 12.06 -12.40
C SER A 165 1.63 13.52 -12.17
N ILE A 166 0.63 14.40 -12.04
CA ILE A 166 0.84 15.85 -11.83
C ILE A 166 1.39 16.09 -10.42
N THR A 167 0.84 15.39 -9.42
CA THR A 167 1.33 15.43 -8.05
C THR A 167 2.75 14.87 -7.98
N ASN A 168 3.04 13.74 -8.62
CA ASN A 168 4.40 13.20 -8.67
C ASN A 168 5.39 14.18 -9.32
N GLU A 169 5.04 14.76 -10.47
CA GLU A 169 5.86 15.78 -11.14
C GLU A 169 6.07 17.02 -10.25
N ALA A 170 5.03 17.47 -9.55
CA ALA A 170 5.13 18.60 -8.62
C ALA A 170 6.06 18.32 -7.43
N PHE A 171 6.05 17.09 -6.90
CA PHE A 171 6.96 16.66 -5.85
C PHE A 171 8.41 16.51 -6.35
N GLU A 172 8.61 16.04 -7.59
CA GLU A 172 9.94 15.91 -8.20
C GLU A 172 10.54 17.27 -8.57
N THR A 173 9.73 18.17 -9.13
CA THR A 173 10.18 19.49 -9.62
C THR A 173 10.13 20.57 -8.55
N GLY A 174 9.42 20.34 -7.45
CA GLY A 174 9.14 21.34 -6.41
C GLY A 174 8.18 22.46 -6.85
N ILE A 175 7.55 22.33 -8.03
CA ILE A 175 6.67 23.35 -8.60
C ILE A 175 5.28 22.75 -8.78
N GLN A 176 4.29 23.31 -8.10
CA GLN A 176 2.89 22.91 -8.27
C GLN A 176 2.28 23.64 -9.47
N LYS A 177 1.98 22.90 -10.54
CA LYS A 177 1.15 23.41 -11.64
C LYS A 177 -0.28 23.62 -11.15
N PRO A 178 -0.99 24.66 -11.59
CA PRO A 178 -2.37 24.89 -11.19
C PRO A 178 -3.26 23.71 -11.59
N LEU A 179 -4.11 23.25 -10.66
CA LEU A 179 -5.11 22.21 -10.85
C LEU A 179 -6.22 22.77 -11.76
N LEU A 180 -6.11 22.56 -13.07
CA LEU A 180 -7.12 22.94 -14.06
C LEU A 180 -7.65 21.70 -14.78
#